data_AF-A0A6H1U7A4-F1
#
_entry.id   AF-A0A6H1U7A4-F1
#
_cell.length_a   1.000
_cell.length_b   1.000
_cell.length_c   1.000
_cell.angle_alpha   90.00
_cell.angle_beta   90.00
_cell.angle_gamma   90.00
#
_symmetry.space_group_name_H-M   'P 1'
#
loop_
_entity.id
_entity.type
_entity.pdbx_description
1 polymer ?
#
loop_
_entity_poly.entity_id
_entity_poly.type
_entity_poly.pdbx_seq_one_letter_code
_entity_poly.pdbx_strand_id
1 'polypeptide(L)'
;MPQFKRLCELYNIKFQEPLPLTRENGWFSGFFDADGTIGFSMKNNWPQLIVSVTQKYQSDLLSFKSVFGGSIRLDTRTTTYKWDIYSQDDVLDFQKYLTVSFV
;
A
#
# COMPACT_ATOMS: atom_id res chain seq x y z
N MET A 1 -12.93 -0.52 -8.15
CA MET A 1 -13.32 -0.92 -9.52
C MET A 1 -14.70 -0.42 -10.01
N PRO A 2 -15.18 0.82 -9.75
CA PRO A 2 -16.49 1.24 -10.24
C PRO A 2 -16.60 1.26 -11.78
N GLN A 3 -15.53 1.62 -12.49
CA GLN A 3 -15.55 1.75 -13.96
C GLN A 3 -15.67 0.38 -14.64
N PHE A 4 -14.90 -0.61 -14.17
CA PHE A 4 -14.94 -1.96 -14.76
C PHE A 4 -16.28 -2.66 -14.51
N LYS A 5 -16.86 -2.49 -13.32
CA LYS A 5 -18.20 -3.02 -13.03
C LYS A 5 -19.27 -2.46 -13.97
N ARG A 6 -19.24 -1.15 -14.26
CA ARG A 6 -20.13 -0.52 -15.24
C ARG A 6 -19.97 -1.09 -16.65
N LEU A 7 -18.75 -1.44 -17.06
CA LEU A 7 -18.50 -2.10 -18.33
C LEU A 7 -19.11 -3.51 -18.35
N CYS A 8 -18.91 -4.30 -17.30
CA CYS A 8 -19.52 -5.62 -17.19
C CYS A 8 -21.05 -5.54 -17.31
N GLU A 9 -21.68 -4.58 -16.63
CA GLU A 9 -23.13 -4.33 -16.72
C GLU A 9 -23.56 -3.96 -18.16
N LEU A 10 -22.83 -3.08 -18.84
CA LEU A 10 -23.12 -2.67 -20.23
C LEU A 10 -23.08 -3.85 -21.21
N TYR A 11 -22.14 -4.77 -21.03
CA TYR A 11 -21.97 -5.95 -21.90
C TYR A 11 -22.68 -7.20 -21.37
N ASN A 12 -23.51 -7.08 -20.33
CA ASN A 12 -24.24 -8.19 -19.71
C ASN A 12 -23.33 -9.35 -19.24
N ILE A 13 -22.13 -9.01 -18.77
CA ILE A 13 -21.14 -9.93 -18.21
C ILE A 13 -21.34 -9.95 -16.69
N LYS A 14 -21.47 -11.13 -16.09
CA LYS A 14 -21.51 -11.27 -14.62
C LYS A 14 -20.18 -10.80 -14.02
N PHE A 15 -20.23 -9.68 -13.30
CA PHE A 15 -19.07 -9.16 -12.57
C PHE A 15 -18.61 -10.16 -11.50
N GLN A 16 -17.29 -10.38 -11.42
CA GLN A 16 -16.66 -11.19 -10.39
C GLN A 16 -15.86 -10.29 -9.47
N GLU A 17 -16.09 -10.40 -8.16
CA GLU A 17 -15.30 -9.67 -7.18
C GLU A 17 -13.86 -10.22 -7.17
N PRO A 18 -12.84 -9.35 -7.09
CA PRO A 18 -11.45 -9.81 -7.00
C PRO A 18 -11.22 -10.51 -5.66
N LEU A 19 -10.34 -11.51 -5.67
CA LEU A 19 -9.85 -12.11 -4.43
C LEU A 19 -9.09 -11.05 -3.60
N PRO A 20 -9.16 -11.12 -2.26
CA PRO A 20 -8.38 -10.23 -1.41
C PRO A 20 -6.88 -10.36 -1.71
N LEU A 21 -6.18 -9.23 -1.68
CA LEU A 21 -4.72 -9.22 -1.85
C LEU A 21 -4.07 -9.83 -0.61
N THR A 22 -3.19 -10.79 -0.84
CA THR A 22 -2.39 -11.46 0.20
C THR A 22 -0.91 -11.19 -0.02
N ARG A 23 -0.07 -11.60 0.94
CA ARG A 23 1.40 -11.52 0.83
C ARG A 23 1.98 -12.56 -0.14
N GLU A 24 1.16 -13.46 -0.69
CA GLU A 24 1.58 -14.65 -1.44
C GLU A 24 1.78 -14.36 -2.93
N ASN A 25 1.60 -13.12 -3.37
CA ASN A 25 1.85 -12.70 -4.75
C ASN A 25 2.64 -11.39 -4.80
N GLY A 26 3.19 -11.08 -5.98
CA GLY A 26 4.04 -9.91 -6.23
C GLY A 26 3.28 -8.58 -6.39
N TRP A 27 1.98 -8.51 -6.06
CA TRP A 27 1.22 -7.28 -6.25
C TRP A 27 1.75 -6.15 -5.35
N PHE A 28 1.99 -6.41 -4.07
CA PHE A 28 2.47 -5.37 -3.14
C PHE A 28 3.90 -4.93 -3.44
N SER A 29 4.79 -5.84 -3.81
CA SER A 29 6.16 -5.49 -4.21
C SER A 29 6.16 -4.66 -5.50
N GLY A 30 5.38 -5.03 -6.51
CA GLY A 30 5.25 -4.26 -7.75
C GLY A 30 4.60 -2.89 -7.53
N PHE A 31 3.56 -2.81 -6.69
CA PHE A 31 2.94 -1.54 -6.32
C PHE A 31 3.95 -0.64 -5.59
N PHE A 32 4.69 -1.20 -4.63
CA PHE A 32 5.67 -0.46 -3.85
C PHE A 32 6.88 -0.04 -4.69
N ASP A 33 7.30 -0.82 -5.68
CA ASP A 33 8.36 -0.41 -6.61
C ASP A 33 7.96 0.82 -7.44
N ALA A 34 6.68 0.93 -7.79
CA ALA A 34 6.15 2.05 -8.55
C ALA A 34 5.91 3.33 -7.70
N ASP A 35 5.23 3.19 -6.55
CA ASP A 35 4.72 4.33 -5.76
C ASP A 35 5.20 4.33 -4.28
N GLY A 36 6.04 3.37 -3.91
CA GLY A 36 6.59 3.26 -2.57
C GLY A 36 7.67 4.29 -2.28
N THR A 37 7.85 4.60 -1.01
CA THR A 37 8.86 5.55 -0.55
C THR A 37 9.44 5.07 0.77
N ILE A 38 10.76 4.97 0.82
CA ILE A 38 11.53 4.80 2.04
C ILE A 38 12.13 6.15 2.41
N GLY A 39 11.58 6.78 3.45
CA GLY A 39 12.04 8.06 3.97
C GLY A 39 12.96 7.86 5.16
N PHE A 40 14.12 8.52 5.15
CA PHE A 40 15.03 8.59 6.28
C PHE A 40 15.21 10.05 6.69
N SER A 41 15.15 10.32 8.00
CA SER A 41 15.38 11.66 8.54
C SER A 41 16.01 11.61 9.93
N MET A 42 16.61 12.72 10.35
CA MET A 42 17.12 12.90 11.70
C MET A 42 16.25 13.90 12.44
N LYS A 43 15.70 13.52 13.59
CA LYS A 43 14.93 14.41 14.47
C LYS A 43 15.58 14.44 15.83
N ASN A 44 16.09 15.60 16.25
CA ASN A 44 16.81 15.77 17.53
C ASN A 44 17.95 14.75 17.72
N ASN A 45 18.75 14.52 16.66
CA ASN A 45 19.81 13.51 16.61
C ASN A 45 19.35 12.04 16.70
N TRP A 46 18.04 11.78 16.64
CA TRP A 46 17.49 10.42 16.54
C TRP A 46 17.10 10.09 15.11
N PRO A 47 17.59 8.96 14.55
CA PRO A 47 17.19 8.51 13.22
C PRO A 47 15.72 8.09 13.21
N GLN A 48 15.00 8.48 12.16
CA GLN A 48 13.63 8.09 11.90
C GLN A 48 13.55 7.49 10.50
N LEU A 49 13.07 6.25 10.42
CA LEU A 49 12.84 5.52 9.17
C LEU A 49 11.34 5.33 9.00
N ILE A 50 10.83 5.68 7.82
CA ILE A 50 9.41 5.55 7.47
C ILE A 50 9.31 4.86 6.12
N VAL A 51 8.52 3.80 6.05
CA VAL A 51 8.12 3.18 4.79
C VAL A 51 6.69 3.63 4.50
N SER A 52 6.43 4.06 3.28
CA SER A 52 5.14 4.65 2.95
C SER A 52 4.75 4.50 1.48
N VAL A 53 3.45 4.66 1.23
CA VAL A 53 2.84 4.71 -0.11
C VAL A 53 1.82 5.84 -0.11
N THR A 54 1.82 6.67 -1.15
CA THR A 54 0.89 7.81 -1.26
C THR A 54 -0.03 7.60 -2.45
N GLN A 55 -1.35 7.77 -2.25
CA GLN A 55 -2.32 7.69 -3.35
C GLN A 55 -3.48 8.66 -3.22
N LYS A 56 -4.11 8.93 -4.37
CA LYS A 56 -5.27 9.84 -4.44
C LYS A 56 -6.50 9.27 -3.74
N TYR A 57 -6.70 7.95 -3.79
CA TYR A 57 -7.87 7.29 -3.21
C TYR A 57 -7.48 6.44 -2.01
N GLN A 58 -8.17 6.64 -0.88
CA GLN A 58 -7.93 5.87 0.35
C GLN A 58 -8.12 4.37 0.15
N SER A 59 -9.07 3.98 -0.72
CA SER A 59 -9.38 2.58 -1.02
C SER A 59 -8.16 1.78 -1.47
N ASP A 60 -7.24 2.43 -2.18
CA ASP A 60 -6.08 1.77 -2.79
C ASP A 60 -5.02 1.43 -1.73
N LEU A 61 -5.08 2.11 -0.57
CA LEU A 61 -4.17 1.92 0.56
C LEU A 61 -4.72 1.00 1.64
N LEU A 62 -6.03 0.67 1.59
CA LEU A 62 -6.65 -0.22 2.58
C LEU A 62 -6.00 -1.61 2.57
N SER A 63 -5.62 -2.11 1.40
CA SER A 63 -4.94 -3.39 1.24
C SER A 63 -3.57 -3.41 1.94
N PHE A 64 -2.81 -2.32 1.84
CA PHE A 64 -1.55 -2.18 2.57
C PHE A 64 -1.79 -2.19 4.08
N LYS A 65 -2.79 -1.45 4.55
CA LYS A 65 -3.13 -1.42 5.98
C LYS A 65 -3.59 -2.78 6.51
N SER A 66 -4.42 -3.50 5.77
CA SER A 66 -4.91 -4.81 6.20
C SER A 66 -3.82 -5.88 6.22
N VAL A 67 -2.84 -5.78 5.31
CA VAL A 67 -1.80 -6.81 5.15
C VAL A 67 -0.56 -6.51 5.99
N PHE A 68 -0.15 -5.24 6.11
CA PHE A 68 1.10 -4.82 6.77
C PHE A 68 0.87 -3.91 8.00
N GLY A 69 -0.38 -3.67 8.40
CA GLY A 69 -0.69 -2.81 9.53
C GLY A 69 -0.43 -1.32 9.24
N GLY A 70 0.11 -0.60 10.23
CA GLY A 70 0.40 0.82 10.12
C GLY A 70 -0.84 1.73 10.08
N SER A 71 -0.66 2.94 9.55
CA SER A 71 -1.66 4.00 9.57
C SER A 71 -1.92 4.58 8.19
N ILE A 72 -3.14 5.07 7.96
CA ILE A 72 -3.48 5.86 6.77
C ILE A 72 -3.85 7.26 7.25
N ARG A 73 -3.20 8.28 6.68
CA ARG A 73 -3.45 9.70 6.99
C ARG A 73 -3.79 10.47 5.73
N LEU A 74 -4.66 11.47 5.85
CA LEU A 74 -4.95 12.42 4.78
C LEU A 74 -3.93 13.56 4.84
N ASP A 75 -3.22 13.79 3.74
CA ASP A 75 -2.50 15.04 3.52
C ASP A 75 -3.46 16.04 2.88
N THR A 76 -3.93 16.99 3.68
CA THR A 76 -4.88 18.02 3.26
C THR A 76 -4.29 19.02 2.28
N ARG A 77 -2.95 19.15 2.20
CA ARG A 77 -2.28 20.09 1.29
C ARG A 77 -2.30 19.57 -0.14
N THR A 78 -2.13 18.27 -0.29
CA THR A 78 -2.10 17.59 -1.60
C THR A 78 -3.43 16.92 -1.94
N THR A 79 -4.35 16.81 -0.96
CA THR A 79 -5.60 16.03 -1.07
C THR A 79 -5.32 14.58 -1.46
N THR A 80 -4.26 14.01 -0.86
CA THR A 80 -3.86 12.61 -1.05
C THR A 80 -3.84 11.88 0.28
N TYR A 81 -3.93 10.56 0.21
CA TYR A 81 -3.81 9.69 1.37
C TYR A 81 -2.41 9.08 1.39
N LYS A 82 -1.86 8.90 2.57
CA LYS A 82 -0.57 8.27 2.79
C LYS A 82 -0.72 7.12 3.77
N TRP A 83 -0.36 5.92 3.33
CA TRP A 83 -0.13 4.78 4.21
C TRP A 83 1.33 4.82 4.67
N ASP A 84 1.57 4.57 5.95
CA ASP A 84 2.92 4.42 6.47
C ASP A 84 3.05 3.50 7.68
N ILE A 85 4.27 2.96 7.81
CA ILE A 85 4.79 2.22 8.94
C ILE A 85 6.14 2.82 9.35
N TYR A 86 6.41 2.78 10.65
CA TYR A 86 7.61 3.38 11.25
C TYR A 86 8.08 2.66 12.52
N SER A 87 7.28 1.74 13.08
CA SER A 87 7.75 0.91 14.18
C SER A 87 8.85 -0.03 13.66
N GLN A 88 9.81 -0.36 14.52
CA GLN A 88 10.88 -1.28 14.13
C GLN A 88 10.33 -2.63 13.68
N ASP A 89 9.33 -3.16 14.38
CA ASP A 89 8.71 -4.45 14.06
C ASP A 89 8.02 -4.44 12.69
N ASP A 90 7.23 -3.41 12.39
CA ASP A 90 6.53 -3.30 11.11
C ASP A 90 7.52 -3.15 9.94
N VAL A 91 8.56 -2.33 10.11
CA VAL A 91 9.57 -2.11 9.07
C VAL A 91 10.37 -3.39 8.81
N LEU A 92 10.74 -4.14 9.85
CA LEU A 92 11.42 -5.42 9.70
C LEU A 92 10.51 -6.49 9.09
N ASP A 93 9.22 -6.51 9.41
CA ASP A 93 8.24 -7.40 8.76
C ASP A 93 8.12 -7.10 7.26
N PHE A 94 8.01 -5.81 6.90
CA PHE A 94 7.93 -5.39 5.50
C PHE A 94 9.24 -5.68 4.75
N GLN A 95 10.39 -5.47 5.38
CA GLN A 95 11.69 -5.84 4.81
C GLN A 95 11.77 -7.35 4.53
N LYS A 96 11.32 -8.20 5.46
CA LYS A 96 11.26 -9.65 5.25
C LYS A 96 10.39 -10.00 4.05
N TYR A 97 9.20 -9.39 3.93
CA TYR A 97 8.34 -9.57 2.76
C TYR A 97 9.07 -9.25 1.44
N LEU A 98 9.75 -8.11 1.36
CA LEU A 98 10.49 -7.72 0.15
C LEU A 98 11.68 -8.64 -0.16
N THR A 99 12.30 -9.23 0.86
CA THR A 99 13.48 -10.10 0.69
C THR A 99 13.12 -11.53 0.31
N VAL A 100 11.94 -12.01 0.74
CA VAL A 100 11.45 -13.37 0.42
C VAL A 100 10.86 -13.45 -0.99
N SER A 101 10.57 -12.30 -1.62
CA SER A 101 9.87 -12.21 -2.90
C SER A 101 10.76 -12.50 -4.12
N PHE A 102 11.52 -13.61 -4.14
CA PHE A 102 12.08 -14.23 -5.35
C PHE A 102 12.40 -15.72 -5.11
N VAL A 103 11.44 -16.61 -5.40
CA VAL A 103 11.53 -17.69 -6.41
C VAL A 103 10.14 -17.84 -7.05
#